data_AF-A0A354GET7-F1
#
_entry.id   AF-A0A354GET7-F1
#
_cell.length_a   1.000
_cell.length_b   1.000
_cell.length_c   1.000
_cell.angle_alpha   90.00
_cell.angle_beta   90.00
_cell.angle_gamma   90.00
#
_symmetry.space_group_name_H-M   'P 1'
#
loop_
_entity.id
_entity.type
_entity.pdbx_description
1 polymer ?
#
loop_
_entity_poly.entity_id
_entity_poly.type
_entity_poly.pdbx_seq_one_letter_code
_entity_poly.pdbx_strand_id
1 'polypeptide(L)' 'MNYYSLHKKSPNVSFQEAVVNGLAPDRGLYFPEKITPLAKEFIA' A
#
# COMPACT_ATOMS: atom_id res chain seq x y z
N MET A 1 3.01 3.92 8.45
CA MET A 1 3.20 3.10 7.25
C MET A 1 2.41 3.72 6.13
N ASN A 2 3.10 4.15 5.08
CA ASN A 2 2.49 4.82 3.94
C ASN A 2 2.21 3.84 2.80
N TYR A 3 1.26 4.24 1.97
CA TYR A 3 0.87 3.58 0.74
C TYR A 3 1.09 4.55 -0.42
N TYR A 4 1.60 4.05 -1.54
CA TYR A 4 1.84 4.83 -2.74
C TYR A 4 1.06 4.24 -3.92
N SER A 5 0.74 5.06 -4.91
CA SER A 5 0.13 4.56 -6.15
C SER A 5 1.17 3.85 -7.01
N LEU A 6 0.81 2.70 -7.59
CA LEU A 6 1.65 2.02 -8.59
C LEU A 6 1.93 2.88 -9.84
N HIS A 7 1.08 3.87 -10.14
CA HIS A 7 1.33 4.85 -11.21
C HIS A 7 2.27 5.99 -10.80
N LYS A 8 2.56 6.13 -9.50
CA LYS A 8 3.47 7.14 -8.90
C LYS A 8 3.15 8.60 -9.26
N LYS A 9 1.89 8.91 -9.59
CA LYS A 9 1.41 10.27 -9.89
C LYS A 9 0.54 10.86 -8.78
N SER A 10 0.17 10.05 -7.79
CA SER A 10 -0.58 10.45 -6.60
C SER A 10 0.34 10.62 -5.40
N PRO A 11 -0.01 11.48 -4.42
CA PRO A 11 0.71 11.56 -3.15
C PRO A 11 0.64 10.25 -2.38
N ASN A 12 1.64 10.03 -1.52
CA ASN A 12 1.60 8.94 -0.55
C ASN A 12 0.54 9.23 0.51
N VAL A 13 -0.16 8.18 0.94
CA VAL A 13 -1.27 8.27 1.90
C VAL A 13 -1.12 7.26 3.03
N SER A 14 -1.88 7.42 4.10
CA SER A 14 -1.97 6.44 5.17
C SER A 14 -2.72 5.17 4.75
N PHE A 15 -2.59 4.10 5.54
CA PHE A 15 -3.39 2.88 5.33
C PHE A 15 -4.89 3.15 5.31
N GLN A 16 -5.38 3.96 6.26
CA GLN A 16 -6.81 4.29 6.36
C GLN A 16 -7.31 4.94 5.07
N GLU A 17 -6.60 5.94 4.56
CA GLU A 17 -6.96 6.63 3.32
C GLU A 17 -6.94 5.69 2.11
N ALA A 18 -5.93 4.82 2.00
CA ALA A 18 -5.84 3.83 0.92
C ALA A 18 -7.02 2.85 0.93
N VAL A 19 -7.45 2.41 2.11
CA VAL A 19 -8.59 1.49 2.28
C VAL A 19 -9.92 2.19 1.97
N VAL A 20 -10.13 3.40 2.48
CA VAL A 20 -11.37 4.16 2.28
C VAL A 20 -11.56 4.53 0.80
N ASN A 21 -10.49 4.97 0.12
CA ASN A 21 -10.56 5.39 -1.27
C ASN A 21 -10.56 4.19 -2.24
N GLY A 22 -9.95 3.06 -1.85
CA GLY A 22 -9.76 1.87 -2.70
C GLY A 22 -8.72 2.09 -3.80
N LEU A 23 -8.97 3.04 -4.71
CA LEU A 23 -8.08 3.44 -5.79
C LEU A 23 -7.42 4.80 -5.52
N ALA A 24 -6.20 4.96 -6.00
CA ALA A 24 -5.53 6.25 -5.99
C ALA A 24 -6.15 7.24 -6.99
N PRO A 25 -5.99 8.57 -6.80
CA PRO A 25 -6.51 9.59 -7.72
C PRO A 25 -6.06 9.42 -9.18
N ASP A 26 -4.85 8.90 -9.40
CA ASP A 26 -4.32 8.56 -10.72
C ASP A 26 -4.84 7.23 -11.29
N ARG A 27 -5.89 6.66 -10.68
CA ARG A 27 -6.50 5.36 -11.02
C ARG A 27 -5.54 4.17 -10.87
N GLY A 28 -4.42 4.34 -10.19
CA GLY A 28 -3.54 3.26 -9.79
C GLY A 28 -4.03 2.56 -8.53
N LEU A 29 -3.53 1.35 -8.28
CA LEU A 29 -3.72 0.65 -7.02
C LEU A 29 -2.74 1.21 -5.97
N TYR A 30 -3.20 1.30 -4.72
CA TYR A 30 -2.33 1.59 -3.59
C TYR A 30 -1.50 0.36 -3.21
N PHE A 31 -0.21 0.56 -2.94
CA PHE A 31 0.71 -0.48 -2.49
C PHE A 31 1.50 -0.01 -1.26
N PRO A 32 1.75 -0.86 -0.26
CA PRO A 32 2.51 -0.47 0.93
C PRO A 32 3.97 -0.15 0.62
N GLU A 33 4.55 0.82 1.31
CA GLU A 33 5.97 1.19 1.19
C GLU A 33 6.94 0.07 1.62
N LYS A 34 6.49 -0.83 2.50
CA LYS A 34 7.26 -1.96 3.02
C LYS A 34 6.35 -3.16 3.22
N ILE A 35 6.83 -4.35 2.89
CA ILE A 35 6.17 -5.61 3.24
C ILE A 35 7.03 -6.31 4.29
N THR A 36 6.45 -6.60 5.45
CA THR A 36 7.12 -7.40 6.48
C THR A 36 6.89 -8.87 6.15
N PRO A 37 7.94 -9.65 5.81
CA PRO A 37 7.79 -11.07 5.57
C PRO A 37 7.34 -11.78 6.85
N LEU A 38 6.60 -12.86 6.66
CA LEU A 38 6.14 -13.69 7.76
C LEU A 38 7.33 -14.44 8.39
N ALA A 39 7.26 -14.72 9.69
CA ALA A 39 8.27 -15.47 10.40
C ALA A 39 8.45 -16.87 9.78
N LYS A 40 9.68 -17.38 9.70
CA LYS A 40 9.95 -18.69 9.07
C LYS A 40 9.24 -19.81 9.81
N GLU A 41 9.16 -19.69 11.13
CA GLU A 41 8.49 -20.61 12.04
C GLU A 41 6.99 -20.73 11.76
N PHE A 42 6.38 -19.74 11.10
CA PHE A 42 4.97 -19.81 10.72
C PHE A 42 4.74 -20.71 9.49
N ILE A 43 5.74 -20.87 8.63
CA ILE A 43 5.64 -21.57 7.33
C ILE A 43 6.36 -22.93 7.37
N ALA A 44 7.08 -23.24 8.46
CA ALA A 44 7.92 -24.43 8.62
C ALA A 44 7.12 -25.71 8.94
#